data_AF-A0A841I0G8-F1
#
_entry.id   AF-A0A841I0G8-F1
#
_cell.length_a   1.000
_cell.length_b   1.000
_cell.length_c   1.000
_cell.angle_alpha   90.00
_cell.angle_beta   90.00
_cell.angle_gamma   90.00
#
_symmetry.space_group_name_H-M   'P 1'
#
loop_
_entity.id
_entity.type
_entity.pdbx_description
1 polymer ?
#
loop_
_entity_poly.entity_id
_entity_poly.type
_entity_poly.pdbx_seq_one_letter_code
_entity_poly.pdbx_strand_id
1 'polypeptide(L)'
;MKWAKRLETYWANLEAGQPKAVHEVRKLTRRAQADLRAVGGPKKIQRAWRSLRRTIAPIRDWDAVGEHLRHGLEELGATEAELARFDEAWASERLHRWAYVILPAPPPPFEHPGDWRERVRETLKDDWQDLKREAKRVLESSEYAAWHEWRKHLKRYRYTLELVDDPPEELLDLLQALGRMQDAQVASEMLRDPATPVPDAYRDRLLAREAAATEQAAAQVRDLWKACKKSAP
;
A
#
# COMPACT_ATOMS: atom_id res chain seq x y z
N MET A 1 -22.84 5.49 9.75
CA MET A 1 -21.54 4.77 9.72
C MET A 1 -20.87 4.91 8.36
N LYS A 2 -19.60 5.35 8.28
CA LYS A 2 -18.99 5.77 6.99
C LYS A 2 -18.40 4.65 6.11
N TRP A 3 -17.83 3.57 6.66
CA TRP A 3 -17.03 2.65 5.83
C TRP A 3 -17.85 1.59 5.10
N ALA A 4 -18.77 0.89 5.78
CA ALA A 4 -19.63 -0.11 5.13
C ALA A 4 -20.48 0.52 4.02
N LYS A 5 -21.10 1.68 4.29
CA LYS A 5 -21.87 2.45 3.30
C LYS A 5 -21.01 2.91 2.11
N ARG A 6 -19.74 3.27 2.32
CA ARG A 6 -18.81 3.59 1.21
C ARG A 6 -18.33 2.34 0.46
N LEU A 7 -18.37 1.17 1.08
CA LEU A 7 -18.04 -0.07 0.40
C LEU A 7 -19.14 -0.44 -0.60
N GLU A 8 -20.41 -0.26 -0.21
CA GLU A 8 -21.58 -0.51 -1.07
C GLU A 8 -21.46 0.20 -2.43
N THR A 9 -20.95 1.45 -2.45
CA THR A 9 -20.80 2.22 -3.70
C THR A 9 -19.76 1.64 -4.66
N TYR A 10 -18.84 0.80 -4.18
CA TYR A 10 -17.83 0.15 -5.01
C TYR A 10 -18.11 -1.33 -5.25
N TRP A 11 -19.10 -1.92 -4.57
CA TRP A 11 -19.25 -3.37 -4.48
C TRP A 11 -19.50 -4.02 -5.85
N ALA A 12 -20.47 -3.54 -6.61
CA ALA A 12 -20.76 -4.08 -7.94
C ALA A 12 -19.55 -3.99 -8.90
N ASN A 13 -18.82 -2.86 -8.88
CA ASN A 13 -17.62 -2.69 -9.69
C ASN A 13 -16.45 -3.55 -9.19
N LEU A 14 -16.39 -3.83 -7.88
CA LEU A 14 -15.44 -4.76 -7.31
C LEU A 14 -15.74 -6.18 -7.76
N GLU A 15 -17.00 -6.63 -7.75
CA GLU A 15 -17.42 -7.95 -8.24
C GLU A 15 -17.06 -8.13 -9.72
N ALA A 16 -17.20 -7.07 -10.52
CA ALA A 16 -16.76 -7.03 -11.90
C ALA A 16 -15.23 -6.93 -12.09
N GLY A 17 -14.44 -6.90 -11.02
CA GLY A 17 -12.97 -6.87 -11.08
C GLY A 17 -12.37 -5.57 -11.61
N GLN A 18 -13.12 -4.47 -11.59
CA GLN A 18 -12.65 -3.20 -12.15
C GLN A 18 -11.43 -2.66 -11.39
N PRO A 19 -10.33 -2.28 -12.06
CA PRO A 19 -9.09 -1.83 -11.41
C PRO A 19 -9.31 -0.69 -10.41
N LYS A 20 -10.10 0.32 -10.78
CA LYS A 20 -10.41 1.47 -9.92
C LYS A 20 -11.16 1.05 -8.64
N ALA A 21 -12.10 0.13 -8.74
CA ALA A 21 -12.83 -0.39 -7.58
C ALA A 21 -11.92 -1.20 -6.66
N VAL A 22 -11.07 -2.07 -7.22
CA VAL A 22 -10.04 -2.81 -6.46
C VAL A 22 -9.13 -1.85 -5.70
N HIS A 23 -8.65 -0.78 -6.34
CA HIS A 23 -7.83 0.25 -5.71
C HIS A 23 -8.56 0.97 -4.55
N GLU A 24 -9.78 1.45 -4.79
CA GLU A 24 -10.54 2.19 -3.78
C GLU A 24 -10.96 1.30 -2.60
N VAL A 25 -11.37 0.05 -2.84
CA VAL A 25 -11.68 -0.89 -1.76
C VAL A 25 -10.42 -1.27 -0.98
N ARG A 26 -9.25 -1.38 -1.62
CA ARG A 26 -7.98 -1.59 -0.91
C ARG A 26 -7.63 -0.41 0.01
N LYS A 27 -7.91 0.84 -0.39
CA LYS A 27 -7.75 2.03 0.46
C LYS A 27 -8.77 2.02 1.61
N LEU A 28 -10.03 1.76 1.29
CA LEU A 28 -11.12 1.74 2.25
C LEU A 28 -10.90 0.69 3.35
N THR A 29 -10.50 -0.52 2.98
CA THR A 29 -10.22 -1.60 3.94
C THR A 29 -9.08 -1.27 4.88
N ARG A 30 -8.03 -0.56 4.42
CA ARG A 30 -6.93 -0.10 5.29
C ARG A 30 -7.42 0.95 6.30
N ARG A 31 -8.25 1.91 5.86
CA ARG A 31 -8.86 2.93 6.74
C ARG A 31 -9.79 2.31 7.77
N ALA A 32 -10.69 1.42 7.35
CA ALA A 32 -11.60 0.72 8.24
C ALA A 32 -10.86 -0.11 9.29
N GLN A 33 -9.74 -0.75 8.93
CA GLN A 33 -8.91 -1.50 9.87
C GLN A 33 -8.20 -0.61 10.89
N ALA A 34 -7.63 0.53 10.46
CA ALA A 34 -7.00 1.48 11.37
C ALA A 34 -8.03 2.01 12.39
N ASP A 35 -9.20 2.41 11.90
CA ASP A 35 -10.34 2.84 12.70
C ASP A 35 -10.77 1.77 13.72
N LEU A 36 -11.12 0.57 13.25
CA LEU A 36 -11.56 -0.51 14.12
C LEU A 36 -10.51 -0.91 15.17
N ARG A 37 -9.22 -0.81 14.85
CA ARG A 37 -8.17 -1.05 15.84
C ARG A 37 -8.17 0.05 16.89
N ALA A 38 -8.12 1.31 16.47
CA ALA A 38 -7.94 2.46 17.35
C ALA A 38 -9.11 2.63 18.34
N VAL A 39 -10.33 2.27 17.93
CA VAL A 39 -11.52 2.38 18.79
C VAL A 39 -11.84 1.09 19.57
N GLY A 40 -11.05 0.02 19.38
CA GLY A 40 -11.27 -1.28 20.03
C GLY A 40 -12.48 -2.06 19.48
N GLY A 41 -12.76 -1.95 18.17
CA GLY A 41 -13.89 -2.59 17.52
C GLY A 41 -13.86 -4.14 17.58
N PRO A 42 -15.01 -4.83 17.45
CA PRO A 42 -15.10 -6.28 17.64
C PRO A 42 -14.19 -7.08 16.71
N LYS A 43 -13.52 -8.11 17.24
CA LYS A 43 -12.59 -8.98 16.49
C LYS A 43 -13.23 -9.61 15.25
N LYS A 44 -14.53 -9.96 15.30
CA LYS A 44 -15.28 -10.51 14.15
C LYS A 44 -15.33 -9.52 12.98
N ILE A 45 -15.63 -8.25 13.26
CA ILE A 45 -15.70 -7.20 12.25
C ILE A 45 -14.31 -6.90 11.70
N GLN A 46 -13.30 -6.79 12.55
CA GLN A 46 -11.90 -6.64 12.13
C GLN A 46 -11.45 -7.76 11.17
N ARG A 47 -11.84 -9.02 11.46
CA ARG A 47 -11.54 -10.18 10.62
C ARG A 47 -12.23 -10.08 9.26
N ALA A 48 -13.49 -9.66 9.19
CA ALA A 48 -14.20 -9.51 7.93
C ALA A 48 -13.50 -8.50 7.00
N TRP A 49 -13.16 -7.31 7.52
CA TRP A 49 -12.38 -6.31 6.76
C TRP A 49 -10.99 -6.81 6.36
N ARG A 50 -10.32 -7.59 7.23
CA ARG A 50 -9.03 -8.22 6.91
C ARG A 50 -9.14 -9.26 5.81
N SER A 51 -10.20 -10.05 5.82
CA SER A 51 -10.47 -11.07 4.80
C SER A 51 -10.60 -10.40 3.45
N LEU A 52 -11.53 -9.43 3.31
CA LEU A 52 -11.72 -8.67 2.09
C LEU A 52 -10.41 -8.04 1.60
N ARG A 53 -9.68 -7.38 2.50
CA ARG A 53 -8.38 -6.77 2.19
C ARG A 53 -7.37 -7.78 1.62
N ARG A 54 -7.31 -8.99 2.18
CA ARG A 54 -6.37 -10.05 1.77
C ARG A 54 -6.76 -10.63 0.43
N THR A 55 -8.05 -10.90 0.22
CA THR A 55 -8.58 -11.42 -1.04
C THR A 55 -8.21 -10.55 -2.23
N ILE A 56 -8.36 -9.24 -2.11
CA ILE A 56 -8.09 -8.31 -3.23
C ILE A 56 -6.63 -7.84 -3.30
N ALA A 57 -5.79 -8.22 -2.33
CA ALA A 57 -4.41 -7.73 -2.26
C ALA A 57 -3.57 -8.13 -3.49
N PRO A 58 -3.54 -9.42 -3.91
CA PRO A 58 -2.71 -9.84 -5.03
C PRO A 58 -3.06 -9.11 -6.33
N ILE A 59 -4.34 -8.82 -6.56
CA ILE A 59 -4.80 -8.10 -7.75
C ILE A 59 -4.34 -6.66 -7.73
N ARG A 60 -4.49 -5.96 -6.60
CA ARG A 60 -4.01 -4.57 -6.51
C ARG A 60 -2.49 -4.49 -6.62
N ASP A 61 -1.79 -5.44 -6.02
CA ASP A 61 -0.33 -5.47 -6.04
C ASP A 61 0.15 -5.74 -7.48
N TRP A 62 -0.50 -6.63 -8.24
CA TRP A 62 -0.30 -6.80 -9.69
C TRP A 62 -0.55 -5.51 -10.49
N ASP A 63 -1.69 -4.85 -10.25
CA ASP A 63 -2.03 -3.58 -10.91
C ASP A 63 -0.97 -2.51 -10.65
N ALA A 64 -0.45 -2.44 -9.41
CA ALA A 64 0.52 -1.42 -9.01
C ALA A 64 1.88 -1.63 -9.65
N VAL A 65 2.33 -2.89 -9.72
CA VAL A 65 3.61 -3.20 -10.35
C VAL A 65 3.52 -3.02 -11.85
N GLY A 66 2.39 -3.35 -12.47
CA GLY A 66 2.17 -3.09 -13.89
C GLY A 66 2.29 -1.60 -14.24
N GLU A 67 1.59 -0.74 -13.48
CA GLU A 67 1.69 0.72 -13.61
C GLU A 67 3.16 1.20 -13.48
N HIS A 68 3.90 0.67 -12.50
CA HIS A 68 5.29 1.04 -12.24
C HIS A 68 6.26 0.57 -13.34
N LEU A 69 6.16 -0.68 -13.77
CA LEU A 69 7.00 -1.25 -14.83
C LEU A 69 6.73 -0.60 -16.18
N ARG A 70 5.45 -0.32 -16.48
CA ARG A 70 5.07 0.41 -17.69
C ARG A 70 5.76 1.77 -17.74
N HIS A 71 5.71 2.52 -16.64
CA HIS A 71 6.39 3.81 -16.55
C HIS A 71 7.91 3.68 -16.71
N GLY A 72 8.52 2.64 -16.12
CA GLY A 72 9.94 2.35 -16.33
C GLY A 72 10.28 2.04 -17.79
N LEU A 73 9.41 1.34 -18.52
CA LEU A 73 9.59 1.07 -19.95
C LEU A 73 9.54 2.36 -20.77
N GLU A 74 8.61 3.27 -20.47
CA GLU A 74 8.53 4.59 -21.11
C GLU A 74 9.82 5.40 -20.89
N GLU A 75 10.30 5.49 -19.66
CA GLU A 75 11.54 6.20 -19.32
C GLU A 75 12.77 5.62 -20.03
N LEU A 76 12.77 4.31 -20.29
CA LEU A 76 13.85 3.62 -21.01
C LEU A 76 13.74 3.73 -22.53
N GLY A 77 12.69 4.37 -23.04
CA GLY A 77 12.46 4.62 -24.46
C GLY A 77 11.78 3.47 -25.20
N ALA A 78 10.98 2.65 -24.50
CA ALA A 78 10.19 1.62 -25.15
C ALA A 78 9.25 2.20 -26.21
N THR A 79 9.17 1.51 -27.35
CA THR A 79 8.28 1.91 -28.44
C THR A 79 6.81 1.68 -28.07
N GLU A 80 5.90 2.42 -28.70
CA GLU A 80 4.44 2.22 -28.52
C GLU A 80 4.01 0.76 -28.76
N ALA A 81 4.64 0.08 -29.72
CA ALA A 81 4.36 -1.33 -30.00
C ALA A 81 4.85 -2.27 -28.88
N GLU A 82 5.93 -1.94 -28.17
CA GLU A 82 6.39 -2.69 -27.01
C GLU A 82 5.50 -2.43 -25.78
N LEU A 83 5.11 -1.18 -25.56
CA LEU A 83 4.19 -0.81 -24.49
C LEU A 83 2.81 -1.46 -24.68
N ALA A 84 2.28 -1.47 -25.91
CA ALA A 84 1.01 -2.13 -26.21
C ALA A 84 1.07 -3.65 -25.95
N ARG A 85 2.16 -4.32 -26.34
CA ARG A 85 2.36 -5.75 -26.05
C ARG A 85 2.47 -6.03 -24.55
N PHE A 86 3.17 -5.17 -23.81
CA PHE A 86 3.24 -5.25 -22.36
C PHE A 86 1.84 -5.10 -21.74
N ASP A 87 1.09 -4.06 -22.13
CA ASP A 87 -0.24 -3.77 -21.60
C ASP A 87 -1.22 -4.93 -21.86
N GLU A 88 -1.21 -5.51 -23.05
CA GLU A 88 -2.03 -6.67 -23.42
C GLU A 88 -1.69 -7.91 -22.57
N ALA A 89 -0.41 -8.26 -22.47
CA ALA A 89 0.03 -9.41 -21.69
C ALA A 89 -0.27 -9.23 -20.19
N TRP A 90 -0.04 -8.03 -19.65
CA TRP A 90 -0.30 -7.71 -18.24
C TRP A 90 -1.80 -7.76 -17.92
N ALA A 91 -2.65 -7.24 -18.81
CA ALA A 91 -4.10 -7.27 -18.67
C ALA A 91 -4.66 -8.69 -18.77
N SER A 92 -4.14 -9.51 -19.69
CA SER A 92 -4.54 -10.91 -19.84
C SER A 92 -4.29 -11.72 -18.55
N GLU A 93 -3.08 -11.61 -18.00
CA GLU A 93 -2.71 -12.27 -16.75
C GLU A 93 -3.51 -11.74 -15.55
N ARG A 94 -3.81 -10.43 -15.53
CA ARG A 94 -4.71 -9.84 -14.52
C ARG A 94 -6.10 -10.47 -14.56
N LEU A 95 -6.69 -10.64 -15.75
CA LEU A 95 -7.99 -11.27 -15.92
C LEU A 95 -7.96 -12.73 -15.43
N HIS A 96 -6.92 -13.47 -15.79
CA HIS A 96 -6.70 -14.82 -15.31
C HIS A 96 -6.66 -14.86 -13.76
N ARG A 97 -5.88 -13.98 -13.12
CA ARG A 97 -5.82 -13.87 -11.66
C ARG A 97 -7.17 -13.54 -11.03
N TRP A 98 -7.91 -12.62 -11.63
CA TRP A 98 -9.23 -12.22 -11.14
C TRP A 98 -10.23 -13.38 -11.17
N ALA A 99 -10.16 -14.26 -12.18
CA ALA A 99 -11.07 -15.40 -12.30
C ALA A 99 -11.03 -16.37 -11.10
N TYR A 100 -9.92 -16.40 -10.34
CA TYR A 100 -9.77 -17.22 -9.14
C TYR A 100 -10.10 -16.47 -7.84
N VAL A 101 -10.48 -15.19 -7.91
CA VAL A 101 -10.81 -14.39 -6.72
C VAL A 101 -12.20 -14.74 -6.22
N ILE A 102 -12.25 -15.31 -5.01
CA ILE A 102 -13.50 -15.52 -4.28
C ILE A 102 -13.66 -14.40 -3.25
N LEU A 103 -14.55 -13.46 -3.55
CA LEU A 103 -14.86 -12.36 -2.63
C LEU A 103 -15.59 -12.89 -1.39
N PRO A 104 -15.17 -12.51 -0.17
CA PRO A 104 -15.93 -12.83 1.03
C PRO A 104 -17.21 -12.00 1.09
N ALA A 105 -18.14 -12.38 1.98
CA ALA A 105 -19.29 -11.54 2.29
C ALA A 105 -18.87 -10.11 2.71
N PRO A 106 -19.66 -9.08 2.35
CA PRO A 106 -19.39 -7.71 2.77
C PRO A 106 -19.20 -7.61 4.29
N PRO A 107 -18.16 -6.91 4.77
CA PRO A 107 -17.97 -6.67 6.19
C PRO A 107 -19.18 -5.95 6.81
N PRO A 108 -19.64 -6.37 8.01
CA PRO A 108 -20.80 -5.78 8.64
C PRO A 108 -20.53 -4.33 9.12
N PRO A 109 -21.59 -3.54 9.35
CA PRO A 109 -21.47 -2.25 9.98
C PRO A 109 -21.01 -2.36 11.45
N PHE A 110 -20.50 -1.26 11.99
CA PHE A 110 -19.93 -1.06 13.30
C PHE A 110 -20.13 0.38 13.73
N GLU A 111 -20.64 0.59 14.94
CA GLU A 111 -20.82 1.91 15.51
C GLU A 111 -19.70 2.23 16.49
N HIS A 112 -19.23 3.47 16.45
CA HIS A 112 -18.19 3.92 17.37
C HIS A 112 -18.73 4.02 18.80
N PRO A 113 -17.94 3.64 19.81
CA PRO A 113 -18.29 3.91 21.20
C PRO A 113 -18.27 5.43 21.48
N GLY A 114 -18.93 5.88 22.55
CA GLY A 114 -19.04 7.32 22.86
C GLY A 114 -17.70 8.03 23.11
N ASP A 115 -16.69 7.30 23.59
CA ASP A 115 -15.34 7.74 23.94
C ASP A 115 -14.32 7.54 22.79
N TRP A 116 -14.77 7.26 21.56
CA TRP A 116 -13.88 6.84 20.47
C TRP A 116 -12.71 7.80 20.17
N ARG A 117 -12.93 9.12 20.30
CA ARG A 117 -11.88 10.13 20.04
C ARG A 117 -10.73 10.06 21.03
N GLU A 118 -11.04 9.78 22.30
CA GLU A 118 -10.04 9.63 23.35
C GLU A 118 -9.17 8.40 23.06
N ARG A 119 -9.82 7.26 22.76
CA ARG A 119 -9.11 6.01 22.39
C ARG A 119 -8.22 6.17 21.16
N VAL A 120 -8.67 6.93 20.15
CA VAL A 120 -7.85 7.23 18.97
C VAL A 120 -6.60 8.02 19.37
N ARG A 121 -6.73 9.05 20.23
CA ARG A 121 -5.58 9.85 20.69
C ARG A 121 -4.59 9.02 21.51
N GLU A 122 -5.08 8.16 22.40
CA GLU A 122 -4.22 7.22 23.13
C GLU A 122 -3.47 6.29 22.18
N THR A 123 -4.19 5.67 21.23
CA THR A 123 -3.57 4.80 20.21
C THR A 123 -2.50 5.52 19.39
N LEU A 124 -2.74 6.79 19.02
CA LEU A 124 -1.76 7.60 18.28
C LEU A 124 -0.50 7.85 19.11
N LYS A 125 -0.65 8.16 20.39
CA LYS A 125 0.48 8.37 21.31
C LYS A 125 1.35 7.12 21.40
N ASP A 126 0.73 5.96 21.57
CA ASP A 126 1.44 4.69 21.69
C ASP A 126 2.12 4.30 20.37
N ASP A 127 1.39 4.37 19.24
CA ASP A 127 1.94 4.10 17.90
C ASP A 127 3.14 5.00 17.61
N TRP A 128 3.09 6.28 17.97
CA TRP A 128 4.20 7.21 17.74
C TRP A 128 5.45 6.85 18.55
N GLN A 129 5.29 6.44 19.80
CA GLN A 129 6.43 5.98 20.60
C GLN A 129 7.05 4.71 20.01
N ASP A 130 6.21 3.76 19.60
CA ASP A 130 6.65 2.52 18.95
C ASP A 130 7.41 2.82 17.64
N LEU A 131 6.86 3.67 16.77
CA LEU A 131 7.46 4.11 15.53
C LEU A 131 8.85 4.74 15.74
N LYS A 132 9.02 5.55 16.79
CA LYS A 132 10.33 6.13 17.15
C LYS A 132 11.33 5.09 17.60
N ARG A 133 10.90 4.05 18.34
CA ARG A 133 11.80 2.95 18.73
C ARG A 133 12.18 2.09 17.53
N GLU A 134 11.21 1.75 16.68
CA GLU A 134 11.42 0.97 15.45
C GLU A 134 12.40 1.67 14.50
N ALA A 135 12.23 2.98 14.28
CA ALA A 135 13.05 3.75 13.36
C ALA A 135 14.56 3.65 13.66
N LYS A 136 14.97 3.57 14.93
CA LYS A 136 16.38 3.41 15.30
C LYS A 136 17.00 2.17 14.66
N ARG A 137 16.28 1.05 14.70
CA ARG A 137 16.74 -0.23 14.14
C ARG A 137 16.56 -0.29 12.62
N VAL A 138 15.45 0.25 12.13
CA VAL A 138 15.08 0.15 10.70
C VAL A 138 16.03 0.98 9.83
N LEU A 139 16.36 2.21 10.23
CA LEU A 139 17.16 3.12 9.39
C LEU A 139 18.63 2.69 9.24
N GLU A 140 19.11 1.86 10.17
CA GLU A 140 20.43 1.22 10.16
C GLU A 140 20.40 -0.16 9.49
N SER A 141 19.22 -0.73 9.26
CA SER A 141 19.07 -2.06 8.69
C SER A 141 19.27 -2.06 7.18
N SER A 142 19.98 -3.07 6.68
CA SER A 142 20.02 -3.43 5.26
C SER A 142 18.86 -4.34 4.85
N GLU A 143 18.07 -4.85 5.80
CA GLU A 143 16.97 -5.77 5.52
C GLU A 143 15.70 -5.02 5.14
N TYR A 144 15.33 -5.10 3.86
CA TYR A 144 14.12 -4.48 3.33
C TYR A 144 12.84 -4.87 4.08
N ALA A 145 12.76 -6.10 4.61
CA ALA A 145 11.62 -6.56 5.41
C ALA A 145 11.35 -5.66 6.63
N ALA A 146 12.40 -5.18 7.31
CA ALA A 146 12.27 -4.27 8.44
C ALA A 146 11.67 -2.92 8.01
N TRP A 147 12.14 -2.36 6.89
CA TRP A 147 11.59 -1.14 6.32
C TRP A 147 10.13 -1.28 5.90
N HIS A 148 9.78 -2.43 5.33
CA HIS A 148 8.42 -2.73 4.88
C HIS A 148 7.43 -2.83 6.06
N GLU A 149 7.81 -3.50 7.15
CA GLU A 149 6.98 -3.54 8.36
C GLU A 149 6.85 -2.17 9.02
N TRP A 150 7.93 -1.41 9.10
CA TRP A 150 7.89 -0.04 9.61
C TRP A 150 6.99 0.86 8.77
N ARG A 151 7.04 0.75 7.43
CA ARG A 151 6.12 1.45 6.53
C ARG A 151 4.66 1.06 6.79
N LYS A 152 4.36 -0.22 7.03
CA LYS A 152 2.99 -0.65 7.39
C LYS A 152 2.53 0.02 8.68
N HIS A 153 3.42 0.14 9.68
CA HIS A 153 3.13 0.85 10.92
C HIS A 153 2.87 2.34 10.65
N LEU A 154 3.73 3.05 9.93
CA LEU A 154 3.54 4.46 9.57
C LEU A 154 2.23 4.70 8.82
N LYS A 155 1.87 3.83 7.86
CA LYS A 155 0.59 3.93 7.14
C LYS A 155 -0.59 3.77 8.09
N ARG A 156 -0.50 2.81 9.03
CA ARG A 156 -1.54 2.61 10.05
C ARG A 156 -1.67 3.86 10.92
N TYR A 157 -0.57 4.38 11.45
CA TYR A 157 -0.54 5.63 12.23
C TYR A 157 -1.20 6.78 11.45
N ARG A 158 -0.80 6.99 10.19
CA ARG A 158 -1.41 8.01 9.32
C ARG A 158 -2.93 7.83 9.16
N TYR A 159 -3.41 6.61 8.91
CA TYR A 159 -4.85 6.35 8.80
C TYR A 159 -5.60 6.55 10.12
N THR A 160 -4.95 6.28 11.26
CA THR A 160 -5.50 6.58 12.58
C THR A 160 -5.57 8.10 12.81
N LEU A 161 -4.54 8.84 12.36
CA LEU A 161 -4.48 10.29 12.49
C LEU A 161 -5.60 10.96 11.70
N GLU A 162 -5.84 10.52 10.45
CA GLU A 162 -6.96 10.94 9.57
C GLU A 162 -8.38 10.79 10.21
N LEU A 163 -8.51 10.14 11.38
CA LEU A 163 -9.77 10.06 12.11
C LEU A 163 -10.06 11.29 12.98
N VAL A 164 -9.01 12.00 13.39
CA VAL A 164 -9.08 13.13 14.34
C VAL A 164 -8.41 14.40 13.83
N ASP A 165 -7.46 14.29 12.90
CA ASP A 165 -6.73 15.42 12.33
C ASP A 165 -6.15 15.07 10.95
N ASP A 166 -5.67 16.08 10.23
CA ASP A 166 -4.94 15.88 8.97
C ASP A 166 -3.50 15.44 9.24
N PRO A 167 -2.95 14.46 8.49
CA PRO A 167 -1.55 14.07 8.64
C PRO A 167 -0.60 15.19 8.22
N PRO A 168 0.51 15.41 8.96
CA PRO A 168 1.51 16.40 8.58
C PRO A 168 2.17 16.02 7.24
N GLU A 169 2.56 17.03 6.47
CA GLU A 169 3.15 16.87 5.14
C GLU A 169 4.42 16.00 5.18
N GLU A 170 5.26 16.16 6.19
CA GLU A 170 6.50 15.37 6.31
C GLU A 170 6.24 13.88 6.49
N LEU A 171 5.11 13.50 7.11
CA LEU A 171 4.70 12.10 7.21
C LEU A 171 4.23 11.57 5.86
N LEU A 172 3.56 12.39 5.06
CA LEU A 172 3.12 12.03 3.71
C LEU A 172 4.33 11.82 2.80
N ASP A 173 5.30 12.73 2.82
CA ASP A 173 6.54 12.65 2.05
C ASP A 173 7.36 11.42 2.45
N LEU A 174 7.49 11.18 3.76
CA LEU A 174 8.17 10.00 4.30
C LEU A 174 7.52 8.70 3.77
N LEU A 175 6.19 8.63 3.81
CA LEU A 175 5.43 7.48 3.31
C LEU A 175 5.51 7.32 1.79
N GLN A 176 5.67 8.41 1.05
CA GLN A 176 5.87 8.42 -0.39
C GLN A 176 7.26 7.89 -0.75
N ALA A 177 8.32 8.34 -0.07
CA ALA A 177 9.68 7.84 -0.26
C ALA A 177 9.78 6.35 0.09
N LEU A 178 9.22 5.92 1.23
CA LEU A 178 9.07 4.50 1.57
C LEU A 178 8.23 3.73 0.54
N GLY A 179 7.27 4.41 -0.12
CA GLY A 179 6.48 3.84 -1.22
C GLY A 179 7.35 3.54 -2.43
N ARG A 180 8.10 4.52 -2.92
CA ARG A 180 9.02 4.35 -4.06
C ARG A 180 10.01 3.22 -3.82
N MET A 181 10.60 3.15 -2.63
CA MET A 181 11.49 2.07 -2.24
C MET A 181 10.80 0.71 -2.29
N GLN A 182 9.56 0.61 -1.81
CA GLN A 182 8.80 -0.63 -1.87
C GLN A 182 8.45 -1.02 -3.31
N ASP A 183 7.98 -0.07 -4.11
CA ASP A 183 7.57 -0.31 -5.48
C ASP A 183 8.77 -0.82 -6.30
N ALA A 184 9.96 -0.23 -6.09
CA ALA A 184 11.21 -0.69 -6.70
C ALA A 184 11.62 -2.11 -6.29
N GLN A 185 11.49 -2.45 -5.00
CA GLN A 185 11.81 -3.79 -4.51
C GLN A 185 10.85 -4.86 -5.03
N VAL A 186 9.55 -4.57 -5.04
CA VAL A 186 8.54 -5.50 -5.58
C VAL A 186 8.72 -5.67 -7.10
N ALA A 187 8.97 -4.57 -7.82
CA ALA A 187 9.27 -4.63 -9.25
C ALA A 187 10.53 -5.46 -9.52
N SER A 188 11.60 -5.29 -8.74
CA SER A 188 12.82 -6.11 -8.86
C SER A 188 12.56 -7.59 -8.62
N GLU A 189 11.75 -7.93 -7.61
CA GLU A 189 11.38 -9.32 -7.33
C GLU A 189 10.59 -9.93 -8.50
N MET A 190 9.63 -9.20 -9.07
CA MET A 190 8.88 -9.66 -10.25
C MET A 190 9.77 -9.77 -11.49
N LEU A 191 10.68 -8.82 -11.73
CA LEU A 191 11.59 -8.86 -12.88
C LEU A 191 12.60 -10.02 -12.83
N ARG A 192 12.83 -10.62 -11.66
CA ARG A 192 13.66 -11.84 -11.54
C ARG A 192 12.91 -13.10 -11.97
N ASP A 193 11.58 -13.06 -12.05
CA ASP A 193 10.79 -14.13 -12.65
C ASP A 193 10.83 -13.98 -14.18
N PRO A 194 11.38 -14.97 -14.92
CA PRO A 194 11.39 -14.96 -16.38
C PRO A 194 9.99 -14.95 -16.99
N ALA A 195 8.97 -15.43 -16.26
CA ALA A 195 7.58 -15.42 -16.71
C ALA A 195 6.92 -14.03 -16.65
N THR A 196 7.54 -13.06 -15.98
CA THR A 196 7.03 -11.68 -15.96
C THR A 196 7.05 -11.11 -17.37
N PRO A 197 5.91 -10.61 -17.89
CA PRO A 197 5.72 -10.25 -19.30
C PRO A 197 6.33 -8.89 -19.64
N VAL A 198 7.64 -8.76 -19.42
CA VAL A 198 8.47 -7.59 -19.76
C VAL A 198 9.40 -7.99 -20.89
N PRO A 199 9.61 -7.15 -21.92
CA PRO A 199 10.51 -7.49 -23.00
C PRO A 199 11.95 -7.62 -22.48
N ASP A 200 12.63 -8.73 -22.83
CA ASP A 200 13.93 -9.08 -22.26
C ASP A 200 15.01 -8.01 -22.49
N ALA A 201 14.92 -7.27 -23.60
CA ALA A 201 15.82 -6.15 -23.91
C ALA A 201 15.84 -5.03 -22.84
N TYR A 202 14.79 -4.91 -22.02
CA TYR A 202 14.70 -3.89 -20.96
C TYR A 202 14.95 -4.44 -19.57
N ARG A 203 14.97 -5.77 -19.38
CA ARG A 203 14.95 -6.40 -18.04
C ARG A 203 16.11 -5.96 -17.16
N ASP A 204 17.35 -6.03 -17.67
CA ASP A 204 18.54 -5.63 -16.91
C ASP A 204 18.57 -4.13 -16.62
N ARG A 205 18.09 -3.31 -17.57
CA ARG A 205 18.02 -1.85 -17.41
C ARG A 205 16.97 -1.47 -16.35
N LEU A 206 15.83 -2.16 -16.32
CA LEU A 206 14.82 -1.98 -15.29
C LEU A 206 15.36 -2.42 -13.92
N LEU A 207 16.03 -3.58 -13.83
CA LEU A 207 16.65 -4.03 -12.57
C LEU A 207 17.66 -3.01 -12.04
N ALA A 208 18.51 -2.46 -12.90
CA ALA A 208 19.46 -1.41 -12.53
C ALA A 208 18.77 -0.13 -12.05
N ARG A 209 17.70 0.29 -12.74
CA ARG A 209 16.86 1.42 -12.35
C ARG A 209 16.24 1.22 -10.96
N GLU A 210 15.65 0.06 -10.69
CA GLU A 210 15.01 -0.23 -9.41
C GLU A 210 16.03 -0.30 -8.25
N ALA A 211 17.25 -0.78 -8.51
CA ALA A 211 18.33 -0.75 -7.53
C ALA A 211 18.69 0.70 -7.15
N ALA A 212 18.91 1.57 -8.15
CA ALA A 212 19.20 2.98 -7.92
C ALA A 212 18.05 3.71 -7.19
N ALA A 213 16.80 3.44 -7.59
CA ALA A 213 15.61 4.01 -6.95
C ALA A 213 15.49 3.59 -5.48
N THR A 214 15.84 2.34 -5.16
CA THR A 214 15.86 1.84 -3.78
C THR A 214 16.87 2.62 -2.93
N GLU A 215 18.11 2.77 -3.41
CA GLU A 215 19.18 3.47 -2.69
C GLU A 215 18.83 4.95 -2.46
N GLN A 216 18.35 5.63 -3.50
CA GLN A 216 17.92 7.02 -3.43
C GLN A 216 16.77 7.20 -2.45
N ALA A 217 15.75 6.35 -2.51
CA ALA A 217 14.61 6.41 -1.61
C ALA A 217 15.02 6.13 -0.15
N ALA A 218 15.92 5.17 0.09
CA ALA A 218 16.44 4.90 1.43
C ALA A 218 17.19 6.10 2.03
N ALA A 219 18.02 6.80 1.23
CA ALA A 219 18.66 8.04 1.65
C ALA A 219 17.63 9.12 2.01
N GLN A 220 16.66 9.34 1.11
CA GLN A 220 15.60 10.33 1.32
C GLN A 220 14.78 10.07 2.58
N VAL A 221 14.43 8.81 2.85
CA VAL A 221 13.68 8.42 4.06
C VAL A 221 14.44 8.79 5.34
N ARG A 222 15.78 8.63 5.36
CA ARG A 222 16.59 8.99 6.53
C ARG A 222 16.53 10.49 6.83
N ASP A 223 16.48 11.33 5.79
CA ASP A 223 16.38 12.78 5.97
C ASP A 223 14.97 13.22 6.32
N LEU A 224 13.96 12.69 5.63
CA LEU A 224 12.55 12.96 5.92
C LEU A 224 12.15 12.54 7.34
N TRP A 225 12.71 11.44 7.86
CA TRP A 225 12.47 11.03 9.24
C TRP A 225 12.97 12.07 10.26
N LYS A 226 14.08 12.77 9.97
CA LYS A 226 14.57 13.84 10.86
C LYS A 226 13.57 15.00 10.93
N ALA A 227 12.96 15.36 9.81
CA ALA A 227 11.93 16.39 9.72
C ALA A 227 10.63 15.95 10.41
N CYS A 228 10.13 14.75 10.08
CA CYS A 228 8.89 14.18 10.63
C CYS A 228 8.91 14.08 12.18
N LYS A 229 10.07 13.82 12.79
CA LYS A 229 10.20 13.81 14.26
C LYS A 229 9.92 15.16 14.93
N LYS A 230 10.07 16.27 14.21
CA LYS A 230 9.86 17.63 14.74
C LYS A 230 8.41 18.10 14.57
N SER A 231 7.70 17.58 13.58
CA SER A 231 6.34 18.00 13.22
C SER A 231 5.23 17.07 13.77
N ALA A 232 5.58 15.89 14.28
CA ALA A 232 4.60 14.98 14.85
C ALA A 232 4.08 15.45 16.23
N PRO A 233 2.76 15.33 16.48
CA PRO A 233 2.10 15.79 17.71
C PRO A 233 2.51 15.00 18.97
#